data_AF-A0A357JEX5-F1
#
_entry.id   AF-A0A357JEX5-F1
#
_cell.length_a   1.000
_cell.length_b   1.000
_cell.length_c   1.000
_cell.angle_alpha   90.00
_cell.angle_beta   90.00
_cell.angle_gamma   90.00
#
_symmetry.space_group_name_H-M   'P 1'
#
loop_
_entity.id
_entity.type
_entity.pdbx_description
1 polymer ?
#
loop_
_entity_poly.entity_id
_entity_poly.type
_entity_poly.pdbx_seq_one_letter_code
_entity_poly.pdbx_strand_id
1 'polypeptide(L)'
;MGLKSIEIKNHPILGNLSFDFINKKTNKEYKVIALVGENGCGKTTLLNEIYNYEKSNYIFNKENDLDDNKILYLKQGSLYHTSINEIKKLINGSNSNINNFNNLNNDQLNLDVFNKLNNEIILNIIKNNNLSEIYCSDELSKLIDGKHHGYNISRFSSGEQEILLKLKNIKENIKNIKLVLIDEIETSLHPKWQKQIIDILKNFYTTNNLKPQIFIATHSERILESLLNEEDTLIIRLFKDKNIIKSENITELDYRLPYITFAELDYLIFNMPTLEYHDQLYAEFNTYYEGVTICSIDRKIEKLLKKIYGKKNYNQYLKERITHHFNKEIITRTLPTYIRNYFHHSNEITKPTEEELILSIELLRNLINYKKHEEELTK
;
A
#
# COMPACT_ATOMS: atom_id res chain seq x y z
N MET A 1 -21.16 -13.30 1.80
CA MET A 1 -20.97 -12.93 0.40
C MET A 1 -20.44 -11.52 0.39
N GLY A 2 -19.28 -11.34 -0.23
CA GLY A 2 -18.62 -10.05 -0.40
C GLY A 2 -19.03 -9.41 -1.71
N LEU A 3 -18.50 -8.22 -1.97
CA LEU A 3 -18.62 -7.54 -3.26
C LEU A 3 -17.85 -8.34 -4.31
N LYS A 4 -18.53 -8.73 -5.40
CA LYS A 4 -17.94 -9.54 -6.49
C LYS A 4 -17.31 -8.69 -7.57
N SER A 5 -17.95 -7.58 -7.91
CA SER A 5 -17.47 -6.64 -8.91
C SER A 5 -18.07 -5.27 -8.64
N ILE A 6 -17.52 -4.25 -9.28
CA ILE A 6 -18.09 -2.91 -9.28
C ILE A 6 -17.78 -2.23 -10.60
N GLU A 7 -18.78 -1.54 -11.16
CA GLU A 7 -18.65 -0.74 -12.38
C GLU A 7 -19.04 0.71 -12.06
N ILE A 8 -18.07 1.61 -12.17
CA ILE A 8 -18.24 3.05 -11.95
C ILE A 8 -18.31 3.74 -13.30
N LYS A 9 -19.34 4.55 -13.53
CA LYS A 9 -19.48 5.33 -14.78
C LYS A 9 -19.67 6.79 -14.52
N ASN A 10 -19.07 7.61 -15.39
CA ASN A 10 -19.23 9.07 -15.45
C ASN A 10 -19.03 9.77 -14.10
N HIS A 11 -18.20 9.21 -13.22
CA HIS A 11 -17.92 9.82 -11.93
C HIS A 11 -17.02 11.06 -12.15
N PRO A 12 -17.30 12.22 -11.54
CA PRO A 12 -16.58 13.47 -11.82
C PRO A 12 -15.06 13.40 -11.54
N ILE A 13 -14.68 12.60 -10.55
CA ILE A 13 -13.27 12.34 -10.18
C ILE A 13 -12.74 11.04 -10.82
N LEU A 14 -13.38 9.90 -10.52
CA LEU A 14 -12.93 8.57 -10.93
C LEU A 14 -13.12 8.25 -12.43
N GLY A 15 -13.94 9.01 -13.15
CA GLY A 15 -14.27 8.71 -14.54
C GLY A 15 -15.04 7.39 -14.67
N ASN A 16 -14.51 6.50 -15.51
CA ASN A 16 -15.06 5.16 -15.74
C ASN A 16 -14.04 4.11 -15.26
N LEU A 17 -14.44 3.27 -14.31
CA LEU A 17 -13.60 2.21 -13.75
C LEU A 17 -14.42 0.93 -13.61
N SER A 18 -13.78 -0.22 -13.77
CA SER A 18 -14.41 -1.51 -13.56
C SER A 18 -13.44 -2.43 -12.84
N PHE A 19 -13.93 -3.13 -11.82
CA PHE A 19 -13.14 -4.04 -11.02
C PHE A 19 -13.87 -5.37 -10.85
N ASP A 20 -13.12 -6.45 -11.00
CA ASP A 20 -13.52 -7.82 -10.68
C ASP A 20 -12.78 -8.25 -9.41
N PHE A 21 -13.55 -8.61 -8.39
CA PHE A 21 -13.05 -9.04 -7.10
C PHE A 21 -13.14 -10.56 -6.92
N ILE A 22 -13.39 -11.33 -7.99
CA ILE A 22 -13.40 -12.80 -7.95
C ILE A 22 -11.99 -13.34 -8.17
N ASN A 23 -11.53 -14.16 -7.23
CA ASN A 23 -10.32 -14.94 -7.37
C ASN A 23 -10.56 -16.10 -8.35
N LYS A 24 -9.94 -16.00 -9.53
CA LYS A 24 -10.10 -16.99 -10.63
C LYS A 24 -9.70 -18.41 -10.24
N LYS A 25 -8.82 -18.60 -9.24
CA LYS A 25 -8.40 -19.93 -8.79
C LYS A 25 -9.44 -20.59 -7.89
N THR A 26 -10.10 -19.82 -7.02
CA THR A 26 -11.04 -20.34 -6.02
C THR A 26 -12.51 -20.16 -6.41
N ASN A 27 -12.78 -19.34 -7.43
CA ASN A 27 -14.10 -18.88 -7.84
C ASN A 27 -14.90 -18.24 -6.69
N LYS A 28 -14.19 -17.60 -5.75
CA LYS A 28 -14.73 -16.86 -4.61
C LYS A 28 -14.20 -15.44 -4.61
N GLU A 29 -14.88 -14.56 -3.90
CA GLU A 29 -14.41 -13.18 -3.73
C GLU A 29 -13.07 -13.16 -2.98
N TYR A 30 -12.12 -12.34 -3.44
CA TYR A 30 -10.89 -12.07 -2.69
C TYR A 30 -11.24 -11.57 -1.30
N LYS A 31 -10.59 -12.13 -0.27
CA LYS A 31 -10.82 -11.70 1.12
C LYS A 31 -10.24 -10.33 1.42
N VAL A 32 -9.09 -9.99 0.81
CA VAL A 32 -8.46 -8.67 0.95
C VAL A 32 -8.30 -8.02 -0.42
N ILE A 33 -8.70 -6.77 -0.54
CA ILE A 33 -8.46 -5.92 -1.69
C ILE A 33 -7.65 -4.72 -1.22
N ALA A 34 -6.49 -4.49 -1.83
CA ALA A 34 -5.64 -3.35 -1.54
C ALA A 34 -5.60 -2.39 -2.71
N LEU A 35 -6.04 -1.16 -2.47
CA LEU A 35 -5.91 -0.03 -3.38
C LEU A 35 -4.60 0.68 -3.07
N VAL A 36 -3.67 0.66 -4.02
CA VAL A 36 -2.34 1.29 -3.89
C VAL A 36 -2.14 2.35 -4.95
N GLY A 37 -1.22 3.29 -4.70
CA GLY A 37 -0.86 4.36 -5.64
C GLY A 37 -0.62 5.69 -4.94
N GLU A 38 -0.27 6.71 -5.70
CA GLU A 38 0.05 8.05 -5.20
C GLU A 38 -1.14 8.78 -4.55
N ASN A 39 -0.85 9.86 -3.83
CA ASN A 39 -1.89 10.75 -3.31
C ASN A 39 -2.68 11.40 -4.45
N GLY A 40 -4.00 11.49 -4.29
CA GLY A 40 -4.88 12.07 -5.30
C GLY A 40 -5.25 11.15 -6.47
N CYS A 41 -4.86 9.87 -6.46
CA CYS A 41 -5.29 8.89 -7.48
C CYS A 41 -6.71 8.31 -7.26
N GLY A 42 -7.45 8.81 -6.27
CA GLY A 42 -8.87 8.44 -6.06
C GLY A 42 -9.14 7.27 -5.12
N LYS A 43 -8.15 6.75 -4.38
CA LYS A 43 -8.34 5.64 -3.40
C LYS A 43 -9.48 5.93 -2.39
N THR A 44 -9.38 7.04 -1.66
CA THR A 44 -10.41 7.49 -0.72
C THR A 44 -11.76 7.71 -1.39
N THR A 45 -11.78 8.28 -2.60
CA THR A 45 -13.01 8.49 -3.36
C THR A 45 -13.68 7.16 -3.71
N LEU A 46 -12.90 6.18 -4.18
CA LEU A 46 -13.39 4.83 -4.47
C LEU A 46 -13.95 4.15 -3.22
N LEU A 47 -13.25 4.22 -2.08
CA LEU A 47 -13.77 3.70 -0.81
C LEU A 47 -15.07 4.40 -0.38
N ASN A 48 -15.19 5.72 -0.58
CA ASN A 48 -16.44 6.44 -0.27
C ASN A 48 -17.60 6.03 -1.19
N GLU A 49 -17.34 5.76 -2.47
CA GLU A 49 -18.36 5.24 -3.39
C GLU A 49 -18.80 3.83 -2.97
N ILE A 50 -17.86 2.95 -2.62
CA ILE A 50 -18.16 1.61 -2.10
C ILE A 50 -18.94 1.69 -0.77
N TYR A 51 -18.59 2.62 0.12
CA TYR A 51 -19.34 2.82 1.37
C TYR A 51 -20.80 3.21 1.11
N ASN A 52 -21.02 4.06 0.10
CA ASN A 52 -22.36 4.49 -0.29
C ASN A 52 -22.96 3.60 -1.40
N TYR A 53 -22.57 2.32 -1.47
CA TYR A 53 -22.88 1.42 -2.59
C TYR A 53 -24.32 1.54 -3.07
N GLU A 54 -25.30 1.38 -2.17
CA GLU A 54 -26.73 1.43 -2.49
C GLU A 54 -27.20 2.82 -2.96
N LYS A 55 -26.63 3.89 -2.40
CA LYS A 55 -27.02 5.28 -2.66
C LYS A 55 -26.27 5.94 -3.83
N SER A 56 -25.14 5.35 -4.24
CA SER A 56 -24.31 5.92 -5.30
C SER A 56 -25.06 5.91 -6.64
N ASN A 57 -25.05 7.06 -7.32
CA ASN A 57 -25.54 7.21 -8.69
C ASN A 57 -24.50 6.81 -9.75
N TYR A 58 -23.27 6.53 -9.32
CA TYR A 58 -22.15 6.24 -10.22
C TYR A 58 -21.85 4.74 -10.31
N ILE A 59 -22.32 3.94 -9.35
CA ILE A 59 -22.17 2.49 -9.35
C ILE A 59 -23.33 1.85 -10.12
N PHE A 60 -22.99 1.12 -11.17
CA PHE A 60 -23.93 0.39 -12.03
C PHE A 60 -23.93 -1.11 -11.70
N ASN A 61 -24.99 -1.81 -12.12
CA ASN A 61 -25.12 -3.26 -11.98
C ASN A 61 -24.94 -3.74 -10.53
N LYS A 62 -25.72 -3.17 -9.61
CA LYS A 62 -25.65 -3.52 -8.19
C LYS A 62 -26.22 -4.92 -7.96
N GLU A 63 -25.35 -5.90 -7.73
CA GLU A 63 -25.73 -7.30 -7.52
C GLU A 63 -25.73 -7.72 -6.04
N ASN A 64 -25.13 -6.91 -5.17
CA ASN A 64 -24.92 -7.21 -3.76
C ASN A 64 -25.85 -6.37 -2.87
N ASP A 65 -26.57 -7.01 -1.93
CA ASP A 65 -27.28 -6.31 -0.84
C ASP A 65 -26.29 -5.87 0.25
N LEU A 66 -25.85 -4.61 0.14
CA LEU A 66 -24.88 -3.94 1.00
C LEU A 66 -25.49 -2.69 1.65
N ASP A 67 -26.52 -2.89 2.48
CA ASP A 67 -27.01 -1.80 3.34
C ASP A 67 -25.90 -1.20 4.24
N ASP A 68 -26.11 0.05 4.67
CA ASP A 68 -25.15 0.81 5.48
C ASP A 68 -24.73 0.07 6.78
N ASN A 69 -25.56 -0.84 7.29
CA ASN A 69 -25.28 -1.59 8.53
C ASN A 69 -24.35 -2.79 8.31
N LYS A 70 -24.12 -3.21 7.06
CA LYS A 70 -23.22 -4.31 6.69
C LYS A 70 -21.81 -3.83 6.34
N ILE A 71 -21.59 -2.51 6.22
CA ILE A 71 -20.31 -1.91 5.85
C ILE A 71 -19.73 -1.12 7.03
N LEU A 72 -18.54 -1.51 7.50
CA LEU A 72 -17.76 -0.71 8.45
C LEU A 72 -16.73 0.11 7.69
N TYR A 73 -16.79 1.45 7.77
CA TYR A 73 -15.79 2.33 7.19
C TYR A 73 -14.95 3.03 8.26
N LEU A 74 -13.69 2.63 8.37
CA LEU A 74 -12.65 3.26 9.18
C LEU A 74 -11.96 4.35 8.34
N LYS A 75 -12.46 5.58 8.44
CA LYS A 75 -11.85 6.77 7.83
C LYS A 75 -10.63 7.24 8.63
N GLN A 76 -9.78 8.05 7.99
CA GLN A 76 -8.66 8.73 8.64
C GLN A 76 -9.15 9.55 9.85
N GLY A 77 -8.32 9.69 10.88
CA GLY A 77 -8.65 10.47 12.08
C GLY A 77 -9.45 9.69 13.13
N SER A 78 -9.03 8.45 13.42
CA SER A 78 -9.67 7.55 14.40
C SER A 78 -9.93 8.24 15.75
N LEU A 79 -9.00 9.08 16.23
CA LEU A 79 -9.15 9.85 17.47
C LEU A 79 -10.30 10.87 17.39
N TYR A 80 -10.35 11.66 16.32
CA TYR A 80 -11.41 12.65 16.10
C TYR A 80 -12.79 11.99 16.03
N HIS A 81 -12.90 10.90 15.29
CA HIS A 81 -14.14 10.12 15.20
C HIS A 81 -14.58 9.55 16.55
N THR A 82 -13.62 9.03 17.33
CA THR A 82 -13.89 8.52 18.68
C THR A 82 -14.39 9.63 19.61
N SER A 83 -13.73 10.78 19.60
CA SER A 83 -14.15 11.94 20.40
C SER A 83 -15.58 12.39 20.06
N ILE A 84 -15.94 12.46 18.77
CA ILE A 84 -17.30 12.79 18.34
C ILE A 84 -18.31 11.76 18.86
N ASN A 85 -17.99 10.47 18.75
CA ASN A 85 -18.90 9.41 19.19
C ASN A 85 -19.10 9.45 20.71
N GLU A 86 -18.05 9.72 21.49
CA GLU A 86 -18.15 9.92 22.94
C GLU A 86 -19.00 11.14 23.29
N ILE A 87 -18.82 12.27 22.59
CA ILE A 87 -19.66 13.46 22.76
C ILE A 87 -21.13 13.16 22.41
N LYS A 88 -21.41 12.42 21.33
CA LYS A 88 -22.78 12.01 20.98
C LYS A 88 -23.43 11.14 22.06
N LYS A 89 -22.67 10.21 22.65
CA LYS A 89 -23.15 9.37 23.78
C LYS A 89 -23.54 10.25 24.98
N LEU A 90 -22.79 11.31 25.25
CA LEU A 90 -23.13 12.30 26.29
C LEU A 90 -24.40 13.10 25.95
N ILE A 91 -24.51 13.62 24.72
CA ILE A 91 -25.63 14.47 24.31
C ILE A 91 -26.94 13.70 24.27
N ASN A 92 -26.94 12.48 23.73
CA ASN A 92 -28.16 11.70 23.53
C ASN A 92 -28.71 11.09 24.83
N GLY A 93 -27.96 11.21 25.95
CA GLY A 93 -28.21 10.44 27.16
C GLY A 93 -27.98 8.94 26.92
N SER A 94 -27.64 8.22 27.98
CA SER A 94 -27.38 6.77 27.98
C SER A 94 -28.62 5.89 27.71
N ASN A 95 -29.57 6.35 26.87
CA ASN A 95 -30.80 5.65 26.50
C ASN A 95 -30.76 4.99 25.11
N SER A 96 -29.66 5.05 24.36
CA SER A 96 -29.44 4.09 23.28
C SER A 96 -29.02 2.76 23.90
N ASN A 97 -30.00 1.96 24.33
CA ASN A 97 -29.92 0.54 24.64
C ASN A 97 -28.49 -0.04 24.57
N ILE A 98 -27.75 0.09 25.68
CA ILE A 98 -26.69 -0.86 26.03
C ILE A 98 -27.42 -2.15 26.43
N ASN A 99 -28.13 -2.76 25.48
CA ASN A 99 -28.74 -4.06 25.68
C ASN A 99 -27.60 -5.07 25.61
N ASN A 100 -27.13 -5.47 26.79
CA ASN A 100 -26.44 -6.72 27.07
C ASN A 100 -25.29 -7.04 26.09
N PHE A 101 -24.15 -6.38 26.24
CA PHE A 101 -22.85 -6.91 25.78
C PHE A 101 -22.31 -7.97 26.76
N ASN A 102 -23.19 -8.88 27.21
CA ASN A 102 -22.78 -10.07 27.94
C ASN A 102 -22.79 -11.26 26.98
N ASN A 103 -21.66 -11.96 26.96
CA ASN A 103 -21.38 -13.22 26.27
C ASN A 103 -21.16 -13.13 24.76
N LEU A 104 -20.08 -12.48 24.34
CA LEU A 104 -19.26 -13.07 23.27
C LEU A 104 -18.39 -14.14 23.94
N ASN A 105 -18.54 -15.39 23.50
CA ASN A 105 -17.83 -16.52 24.07
C ASN A 105 -16.32 -16.24 24.12
N ASN A 106 -15.69 -16.69 25.22
CA ASN A 106 -14.25 -16.71 25.45
C ASN A 106 -13.53 -17.68 24.51
N ASP A 107 -13.86 -17.68 23.21
CA ASP A 107 -13.11 -18.42 22.22
C ASP A 107 -11.80 -17.67 22.03
N GLN A 108 -10.73 -18.33 22.47
CA GLN A 108 -9.36 -17.80 22.57
C GLN A 108 -9.05 -16.90 21.37
N LEU A 109 -9.00 -15.58 21.61
CA LEU A 109 -8.28 -14.65 20.74
C LEU A 109 -6.96 -15.33 20.40
N ASN A 110 -6.62 -15.43 19.11
CA ASN A 110 -5.34 -16.02 18.72
C ASN A 110 -4.22 -15.06 19.16
N LEU A 111 -3.79 -15.22 20.41
CA LEU A 111 -2.87 -14.34 21.12
C LEU A 111 -1.52 -14.26 20.40
N ASP A 112 -1.14 -15.27 19.63
CA ASP A 112 0.16 -15.34 18.97
C ASP A 112 0.37 -14.21 17.98
N VAL A 113 -0.69 -13.75 17.30
CA VAL A 113 -0.58 -12.62 16.36
C VAL A 113 -0.52 -11.29 17.10
N PHE A 114 -1.28 -11.14 18.19
CA PHE A 114 -1.20 -9.94 19.01
C PHE A 114 0.12 -9.85 19.78
N ASN A 115 0.71 -10.99 20.15
CA ASN A 115 2.04 -11.06 20.77
C ASN A 115 3.11 -10.43 19.86
N LYS A 116 2.94 -10.48 18.53
CA LYS A 116 3.85 -9.84 17.56
C LYS A 116 3.93 -8.31 17.69
N LEU A 117 2.91 -7.66 18.28
CA LEU A 117 2.92 -6.23 18.58
C LEU A 117 4.00 -5.87 19.61
N ASN A 118 4.47 -6.84 20.42
CA ASN A 118 5.41 -6.68 21.53
C ASN A 118 5.02 -5.54 22.49
N ASN A 119 3.73 -5.42 22.80
CA ASN A 119 3.21 -4.38 23.68
C ASN A 119 2.28 -4.96 24.74
N GLU A 120 2.79 -5.17 25.95
CA GLU A 120 2.06 -5.83 27.04
C GLU A 120 0.78 -5.11 27.44
N ILE A 121 0.75 -3.78 27.37
CA ILE A 121 -0.42 -2.98 27.73
C ILE A 121 -1.54 -3.21 26.73
N ILE A 122 -1.26 -3.08 25.43
CA ILE A 122 -2.24 -3.36 24.36
C ILE A 122 -2.71 -4.81 24.45
N LEU A 123 -1.77 -5.74 24.65
CA LEU A 123 -2.08 -7.16 24.81
C LEU A 123 -3.06 -7.40 25.95
N ASN A 124 -2.83 -6.79 27.12
CA ASN A 124 -3.71 -6.94 28.27
C ASN A 124 -5.09 -6.33 28.03
N ILE A 125 -5.18 -5.18 27.35
CA ILE A 125 -6.46 -4.57 26.98
C ILE A 125 -7.27 -5.50 26.07
N ILE A 126 -6.62 -6.11 25.08
CA ILE A 126 -7.26 -7.01 24.13
C ILE A 126 -7.66 -8.32 24.82
N LYS A 127 -6.75 -8.93 25.59
CA LYS A 127 -6.97 -10.20 26.32
C LYS A 127 -8.12 -10.09 27.32
N ASN A 128 -8.20 -8.99 28.05
CA ASN A 128 -9.23 -8.77 29.06
C ASN A 128 -10.54 -8.26 28.46
N ASN A 129 -10.64 -8.15 27.13
CA ASN A 129 -11.80 -7.60 26.44
C ASN A 129 -12.14 -6.14 26.80
N ASN A 130 -11.16 -5.38 27.27
CA ASN A 130 -11.32 -4.00 27.77
C ASN A 130 -11.26 -2.92 26.68
N LEU A 131 -11.33 -3.28 25.39
CA LEU A 131 -11.34 -2.30 24.28
C LEU A 131 -12.48 -1.27 24.39
N SER A 132 -13.63 -1.66 24.93
CA SER A 132 -14.77 -0.76 25.18
C SER A 132 -14.55 0.20 26.35
N GLU A 133 -13.52 -0.02 27.17
CA GLU A 133 -13.16 0.80 28.33
C GLU A 133 -12.12 1.89 28.00
N ILE A 134 -11.75 2.03 26.72
CA ILE A 134 -10.82 3.05 26.25
C ILE A 134 -11.60 4.35 26.05
N TYR A 135 -11.15 5.48 26.60
CA TYR A 135 -11.81 6.77 26.48
C TYR A 135 -10.83 7.91 26.15
N CYS A 136 -11.35 9.01 25.61
CA CYS A 136 -10.55 10.21 25.33
C CYS A 136 -10.03 10.91 26.60
N SER A 137 -10.75 10.83 27.72
CA SER A 137 -10.30 11.32 29.02
C SER A 137 -10.93 10.57 30.20
N ASP A 138 -10.32 10.67 31.38
CA ASP A 138 -10.82 10.05 32.61
C ASP A 138 -12.17 10.69 33.01
N GLU A 139 -12.32 12.00 32.83
CA GLU A 139 -13.56 12.73 33.09
C GLU A 139 -14.69 12.31 32.15
N LEU A 140 -14.40 12.14 30.85
CA LEU A 140 -15.38 11.68 29.87
C LEU A 140 -15.88 10.27 30.20
N SER A 141 -14.97 9.37 30.60
CA SER A 141 -15.36 8.01 31.02
C SER A 141 -16.38 8.04 32.15
N LYS A 142 -16.10 8.82 33.20
CA LYS A 142 -16.99 8.98 34.35
C LYS A 142 -18.36 9.54 33.98
N LEU A 143 -18.40 10.49 33.04
CA LEU A 143 -19.65 11.08 32.59
C LEU A 143 -20.49 10.12 31.72
N ILE A 144 -19.85 9.21 30.98
CA ILE A 144 -20.54 8.28 30.06
C ILE A 144 -21.07 7.04 30.78
N ASP A 145 -20.27 6.38 31.62
CA ASP A 145 -20.61 5.09 32.24
C ASP A 145 -20.55 5.06 33.77
N GLY A 146 -20.23 6.20 34.40
CA GLY A 146 -20.17 6.34 35.85
C GLY A 146 -18.90 5.78 36.49
N LYS A 147 -17.94 5.27 35.71
CA LYS A 147 -16.68 4.71 36.22
C LYS A 147 -15.48 5.54 35.78
N HIS A 148 -14.45 5.54 36.62
CA HIS A 148 -13.12 5.95 36.17
C HIS A 148 -12.48 4.75 35.47
N HIS A 149 -12.50 4.73 34.14
CA HIS A 149 -11.80 3.70 33.38
C HIS A 149 -10.29 3.99 33.34
N GLY A 150 -9.48 2.94 33.43
CA GLY A 150 -8.02 3.06 33.52
C GLY A 150 -7.30 3.34 32.19
N TYR A 151 -8.01 3.31 31.06
CA TYR A 151 -7.42 3.35 29.71
C TYR A 151 -7.71 4.67 28.99
N ASN A 152 -7.12 5.75 29.48
CA ASN A 152 -7.12 7.03 28.77
C ASN A 152 -6.24 6.97 27.52
N ILE A 153 -6.85 7.11 26.35
CA ILE A 153 -6.17 6.95 25.06
C ILE A 153 -5.03 7.97 24.87
N SER A 154 -5.12 9.16 25.48
CA SER A 154 -4.09 10.21 25.39
C SER A 154 -2.75 9.83 26.03
N ARG A 155 -2.73 8.81 26.90
CA ARG A 155 -1.51 8.29 27.55
C ARG A 155 -0.70 7.35 26.66
N PHE A 156 -1.27 6.89 25.55
CA PHE A 156 -0.61 6.02 24.59
C PHE A 156 0.12 6.84 23.51
N SER A 157 1.15 6.27 22.90
CA SER A 157 1.79 6.84 21.69
C SER A 157 0.81 6.84 20.51
N SER A 158 1.01 7.75 19.54
CA SER A 158 0.09 7.90 18.40
C SER A 158 -0.17 6.60 17.62
N GLY A 159 0.85 5.75 17.46
CA GLY A 159 0.67 4.44 16.81
C GLY A 159 -0.16 3.46 17.65
N GLU A 160 0.02 3.46 18.97
CA GLU A 160 -0.77 2.63 19.89
C GLU A 160 -2.22 3.10 19.91
N GLN A 161 -2.42 4.42 19.95
CA GLN A 161 -3.72 5.05 19.86
C GLN A 161 -4.44 4.59 18.60
N GLU A 162 -3.79 4.63 17.44
CA GLU A 162 -4.41 4.26 16.18
C GLU A 162 -4.87 2.78 16.18
N ILE A 163 -4.01 1.86 16.65
CA ILE A 163 -4.37 0.43 16.75
C ILE A 163 -5.56 0.25 17.69
N LEU A 164 -5.46 0.79 18.90
CA LEU A 164 -6.49 0.62 19.93
C LEU A 164 -7.83 1.21 19.49
N LEU A 165 -7.83 2.38 18.86
CA LEU A 165 -9.04 3.04 18.38
C LEU A 165 -9.66 2.31 17.19
N LYS A 166 -8.86 1.81 16.23
CA LYS A 166 -9.38 0.96 15.14
C LYS A 166 -10.02 -0.30 15.71
N LEU A 167 -9.33 -1.01 16.62
CA LEU A 167 -9.87 -2.22 17.25
C LEU A 167 -11.11 -1.95 18.09
N LYS A 168 -11.15 -0.85 18.86
CA LYS A 168 -12.34 -0.40 19.60
C LYS A 168 -13.51 -0.17 18.65
N ASN A 169 -13.31 0.60 17.58
CA ASN A 169 -14.35 0.92 16.61
C ASN A 169 -14.89 -0.35 15.92
N ILE A 170 -14.00 -1.28 15.57
CA ILE A 170 -14.41 -2.59 15.05
C ILE A 170 -15.25 -3.36 16.08
N LYS A 171 -14.81 -3.41 17.34
CA LYS A 171 -15.53 -4.11 18.42
C LYS A 171 -16.92 -3.52 18.66
N GLU A 172 -17.05 -2.20 18.65
CA GLU A 172 -18.33 -1.52 18.84
C GLU A 172 -19.32 -1.79 17.70
N ASN A 173 -18.82 -2.04 16.48
CA ASN A 173 -19.66 -2.22 15.27
C ASN A 173 -19.73 -3.67 14.76
N ILE A 174 -19.22 -4.65 15.53
CA ILE A 174 -18.89 -5.99 15.03
C ILE A 174 -20.08 -6.80 14.48
N LYS A 175 -21.34 -6.43 14.76
CA LYS A 175 -22.51 -7.23 14.38
C LYS A 175 -22.84 -7.11 12.89
N ASN A 176 -22.92 -8.25 12.19
CA ASN A 176 -23.36 -8.38 10.79
C ASN A 176 -22.51 -7.65 9.73
N ILE A 177 -21.26 -7.29 10.05
CA ILE A 177 -20.34 -6.70 9.07
C ILE A 177 -20.01 -7.74 7.98
N LYS A 178 -20.25 -7.37 6.72
CA LYS A 178 -19.82 -8.13 5.53
C LYS A 178 -18.62 -7.50 4.84
N LEU A 179 -18.48 -6.17 4.95
CA LEU A 179 -17.48 -5.38 4.25
C LEU A 179 -16.79 -4.41 5.22
N VAL A 180 -15.47 -4.36 5.18
CA VAL A 180 -14.67 -3.43 5.98
C VAL A 180 -13.85 -2.57 5.03
N LEU A 181 -13.99 -1.26 5.12
CA LEU A 181 -13.25 -0.29 4.35
C LEU A 181 -12.30 0.45 5.29
N ILE A 182 -11.02 0.50 4.95
CA ILE A 182 -10.01 1.15 5.79
C ILE A 182 -9.22 2.12 4.90
N ASP A 183 -9.37 3.41 5.16
CA ASP A 183 -8.55 4.41 4.51
C ASP A 183 -7.26 4.62 5.31
N GLU A 184 -6.17 4.90 4.59
CA GLU A 184 -4.81 5.05 5.12
C GLU A 184 -4.53 4.11 6.31
N ILE A 185 -4.53 2.81 6.04
CA ILE A 185 -4.39 1.82 7.10
C ILE A 185 -3.08 1.99 7.92
N GLU A 186 -2.05 2.59 7.31
CA GLU A 186 -0.73 2.93 7.84
C GLU A 186 -0.64 4.15 8.76
N THR A 187 -1.64 5.04 8.80
CA THR A 187 -1.52 6.35 9.50
C THR A 187 -1.02 6.17 10.93
N SER A 188 0.01 6.92 11.33
CA SER A 188 0.61 6.90 12.67
C SER A 188 1.21 5.56 13.14
N LEU A 189 1.14 4.48 12.34
CA LEU A 189 1.66 3.17 12.71
C LEU A 189 3.17 3.11 12.56
N HIS A 190 3.85 2.55 13.57
CA HIS A 190 5.26 2.22 13.48
C HIS A 190 5.51 1.22 12.33
N PRO A 191 6.63 1.32 11.59
CA PRO A 191 7.01 0.41 10.51
C PRO A 191 6.76 -1.08 10.77
N LYS A 192 7.12 -1.56 11.97
CA LYS A 192 6.92 -2.95 12.39
C LYS A 192 5.45 -3.36 12.38
N TRP A 193 4.55 -2.46 12.79
CA TRP A 193 3.12 -2.73 12.86
C TRP A 193 2.44 -2.61 11.50
N GLN A 194 2.95 -1.76 10.60
CA GLN A 194 2.49 -1.73 9.22
C GLN A 194 2.61 -3.12 8.55
N LYS A 195 3.69 -3.87 8.83
CA LYS A 195 3.86 -5.25 8.33
C LYS A 195 2.93 -6.29 8.98
N GLN A 196 2.24 -5.94 10.07
CA GLN A 196 1.46 -6.88 10.89
C GLN A 196 -0.03 -6.56 10.92
N ILE A 197 -0.43 -5.34 10.56
CA ILE A 197 -1.78 -4.84 10.78
C ILE A 197 -2.86 -5.66 10.07
N ILE A 198 -2.58 -6.16 8.86
CA ILE A 198 -3.51 -6.98 8.10
C ILE A 198 -3.79 -8.31 8.80
N ASP A 199 -2.75 -8.99 9.30
CA ASP A 199 -2.88 -10.22 10.08
C ASP A 199 -3.66 -9.96 11.37
N ILE A 200 -3.34 -8.87 12.07
CA ILE A 200 -4.02 -8.49 13.31
C ILE A 200 -5.53 -8.32 13.06
N LEU A 201 -5.91 -7.60 12.02
CA LEU A 201 -7.31 -7.38 11.65
C LEU A 201 -7.99 -8.69 11.24
N LYS A 202 -7.37 -9.49 10.35
CA LYS A 202 -7.89 -10.80 9.93
C LYS A 202 -8.18 -11.70 11.13
N ASN A 203 -7.25 -11.76 12.08
CA ASN A 203 -7.41 -12.56 13.29
C ASN A 203 -8.50 -11.99 14.20
N PHE A 204 -8.52 -10.68 14.42
CA PHE A 204 -9.55 -10.04 15.24
C PHE A 204 -10.96 -10.32 14.72
N TYR A 205 -11.19 -10.27 13.41
CA TYR A 205 -12.49 -10.64 12.84
C TYR A 205 -12.78 -12.13 13.02
N THR A 206 -11.80 -12.99 12.73
CA THR A 206 -11.98 -14.45 12.79
C THR A 206 -12.29 -14.92 14.21
N THR A 207 -11.63 -14.36 15.23
CA THR A 207 -11.87 -14.68 16.65
C THR A 207 -13.24 -14.22 17.14
N ASN A 208 -13.86 -13.25 16.46
CA ASN A 208 -15.23 -12.82 16.70
C ASN A 208 -16.24 -13.53 15.77
N ASN A 209 -15.87 -14.66 15.17
CA ASN A 209 -16.70 -15.45 14.24
C ASN A 209 -17.17 -14.67 12.99
N LEU A 210 -16.36 -13.71 12.52
CA LEU A 210 -16.62 -12.93 11.32
C LEU A 210 -15.57 -13.18 10.25
N LYS A 211 -16.01 -13.08 8.99
CA LYS A 211 -15.15 -13.20 7.81
C LYS A 211 -15.54 -12.12 6.79
N PRO A 212 -15.40 -10.83 7.14
CA PRO A 212 -15.72 -9.77 6.20
C PRO A 212 -14.69 -9.74 5.07
N GLN A 213 -15.11 -9.23 3.92
CA GLN A 213 -14.20 -8.80 2.88
C GLN A 213 -13.59 -7.45 3.29
N ILE A 214 -12.28 -7.28 3.13
CA ILE A 214 -11.55 -6.11 3.61
C ILE A 214 -11.00 -5.34 2.41
N PHE A 215 -11.42 -4.09 2.24
CA PHE A 215 -10.80 -3.14 1.33
C PHE A 215 -9.92 -2.19 2.12
N ILE A 216 -8.68 -2.05 1.69
CA ILE A 216 -7.75 -1.09 2.26
C ILE A 216 -7.29 -0.12 1.18
N ALA A 217 -7.11 1.14 1.55
CA ALA A 217 -6.32 2.10 0.79
C ALA A 217 -5.01 2.33 1.54
N THR A 218 -3.90 2.31 0.80
CA THR A 218 -2.58 2.52 1.39
C THR A 218 -1.62 3.18 0.41
N HIS A 219 -0.69 3.97 0.95
CA HIS A 219 0.53 4.43 0.27
C HIS A 219 1.80 3.82 0.90
N SER A 220 1.64 2.85 1.80
CA SER A 220 2.77 2.24 2.50
C SER A 220 3.33 1.03 1.74
N GLU A 221 4.59 1.15 1.31
CA GLU A 221 5.41 0.04 0.82
C GLU A 221 5.42 -1.14 1.80
N ARG A 222 5.45 -0.88 3.12
CA ARG A 222 5.50 -1.94 4.14
C ARG A 222 4.21 -2.73 4.25
N ILE A 223 3.08 -2.08 3.99
CA ILE A 223 1.78 -2.78 3.92
C ILE A 223 1.74 -3.58 2.63
N LEU A 224 2.17 -3.00 1.51
CA LEU A 224 2.29 -3.71 0.24
C LEU A 224 3.16 -4.98 0.37
N GLU A 225 4.32 -4.88 1.02
CA GLU A 225 5.19 -6.02 1.34
C GLU A 225 4.46 -7.13 2.08
N SER A 226 3.63 -6.78 3.08
CA SER A 226 2.86 -7.77 3.83
C SER A 226 1.80 -8.49 3.00
N LEU A 227 1.40 -7.92 1.86
CA LEU A 227 0.31 -8.42 1.02
C LEU A 227 0.79 -9.24 -0.18
N LEU A 228 2.00 -9.01 -0.68
CA LEU A 228 2.52 -9.68 -1.88
C LEU A 228 2.56 -11.21 -1.76
N ASN A 229 2.70 -11.74 -0.55
CA ASN A 229 2.79 -13.18 -0.29
C ASN A 229 1.44 -13.82 0.09
N GLU A 230 0.33 -13.05 0.09
CA GLU A 230 -0.98 -13.53 0.53
C GLU A 230 -1.83 -14.00 -0.65
N GLU A 231 -2.11 -15.32 -0.73
CA GLU A 231 -2.83 -15.94 -1.85
C GLU A 231 -4.26 -15.41 -2.09
N ASP A 232 -4.92 -14.95 -1.03
CA ASP A 232 -6.31 -14.45 -1.04
C ASP A 232 -6.36 -12.92 -0.96
N THR A 233 -5.43 -12.27 -1.65
CA THR A 233 -5.33 -10.81 -1.77
C THR A 233 -5.32 -10.39 -3.23
N LEU A 234 -6.09 -9.34 -3.52
CA LEU A 234 -6.04 -8.60 -4.78
C LEU A 234 -5.41 -7.24 -4.54
N ILE A 235 -4.37 -6.89 -5.31
CA ILE A 235 -3.71 -5.59 -5.22
C ILE A 235 -3.95 -4.84 -6.52
N ILE A 236 -4.59 -3.68 -6.41
CA ILE A 236 -4.97 -2.83 -7.52
C ILE A 236 -4.23 -1.50 -7.38
N ARG A 237 -3.45 -1.15 -8.40
CA ARG A 237 -2.86 0.17 -8.52
C ARG A 237 -3.90 1.13 -9.11
N LEU A 238 -4.14 2.25 -8.45
CA LEU A 238 -4.82 3.42 -8.99
C LEU A 238 -3.78 4.50 -9.33
N PHE A 239 -3.86 5.04 -10.54
CA PHE A 239 -2.94 6.07 -11.02
C PHE A 239 -3.64 7.06 -11.95
N LYS A 240 -3.00 8.22 -12.17
CA LYS A 240 -3.53 9.27 -13.03
C LYS A 240 -2.72 9.32 -14.33
N ASP A 241 -3.38 9.10 -15.47
CA ASP A 241 -2.80 9.27 -16.80
C ASP A 241 -3.54 10.39 -17.54
N LYS A 242 -2.83 11.47 -17.91
CA LYS A 242 -3.40 12.64 -18.59
C LYS A 242 -4.68 13.16 -17.92
N ASN A 243 -4.65 13.25 -16.59
CA ASN A 243 -5.77 13.64 -15.72
C ASN A 243 -6.93 12.64 -15.60
N ILE A 244 -6.87 11.49 -16.24
CA ILE A 244 -7.87 10.42 -16.14
C ILE A 244 -7.35 9.39 -15.13
N ILE A 245 -8.19 9.01 -14.17
CA ILE A 245 -7.86 7.94 -13.23
C ILE A 245 -8.00 6.60 -13.96
N LYS A 246 -6.98 5.76 -13.81
CA LYS A 246 -6.92 4.40 -14.35
C LYS A 246 -6.58 3.42 -13.24
N SER A 247 -6.85 2.16 -13.51
CA SER A 247 -6.55 1.06 -12.60
C SER A 247 -5.92 -0.11 -13.34
N GLU A 248 -5.03 -0.82 -12.66
CA GLU A 248 -4.43 -2.06 -13.15
C GLU A 248 -4.10 -3.00 -11.98
N ASN A 249 -4.09 -4.31 -12.23
CA ASN A 249 -3.62 -5.26 -11.24
C ASN A 249 -2.09 -5.13 -11.10
N ILE A 250 -1.56 -5.27 -9.89
CA ILE A 250 -0.11 -5.27 -9.67
C ILE A 250 0.62 -6.33 -10.52
N THR A 251 -0.02 -7.44 -10.87
CA THR A 251 0.56 -8.49 -11.71
C THR A 251 0.67 -8.11 -13.18
N GLU A 252 -0.04 -7.06 -13.60
CA GLU A 252 -0.09 -6.56 -14.98
C GLU A 252 0.85 -5.37 -15.19
N LEU A 253 1.58 -4.94 -14.15
CA LEU A 253 2.52 -3.83 -14.26
C LEU A 253 3.67 -4.13 -15.23
N ASP A 254 4.25 -3.05 -15.73
CA ASP A 254 5.34 -3.07 -16.70
C ASP A 254 6.69 -3.42 -16.06
N TYR A 255 6.85 -4.63 -15.53
CA TYR A 255 8.10 -5.08 -14.89
C TYR A 255 9.25 -5.17 -15.91
N ARG A 256 10.46 -4.86 -15.45
CA ARG A 256 11.69 -5.02 -16.23
C ARG A 256 12.62 -6.06 -15.64
N LEU A 257 12.60 -6.22 -14.33
CA LEU A 257 13.38 -7.23 -13.64
C LEU A 257 12.75 -8.63 -13.78
N PRO A 258 13.56 -9.71 -13.65
CA PRO A 258 13.07 -11.08 -13.77
C PRO A 258 12.28 -11.55 -12.54
N TYR A 259 12.39 -10.84 -11.42
CA TYR A 259 11.62 -11.04 -10.20
C TYR A 259 11.18 -9.68 -9.65
N ILE A 260 10.06 -9.68 -8.93
CA ILE A 260 9.51 -8.47 -8.30
C ILE A 260 10.48 -7.99 -7.22
N THR A 261 10.87 -6.72 -7.27
CA THR A 261 11.64 -6.05 -6.21
C THR A 261 10.86 -4.87 -5.66
N PHE A 262 11.11 -4.51 -4.40
CA PHE A 262 10.48 -3.32 -3.80
C PHE A 262 10.90 -2.04 -4.50
N ALA A 263 12.17 -1.92 -4.87
CA ALA A 263 12.67 -0.76 -5.60
C ALA A 263 11.96 -0.58 -6.96
N GLU A 264 11.61 -1.68 -7.65
CA GLU A 264 10.80 -1.64 -8.87
C GLU A 264 9.33 -1.31 -8.58
N LEU A 265 8.74 -1.89 -7.53
CA LEU A 265 7.37 -1.59 -7.12
C LEU A 265 7.19 -0.13 -6.72
N ASP A 266 8.14 0.45 -5.97
CA ASP A 266 8.11 1.85 -5.58
C ASP A 266 8.11 2.78 -6.78
N TYR A 267 8.96 2.47 -7.76
CA TYR A 267 8.97 3.19 -9.02
C TYR A 267 7.65 3.03 -9.78
N LEU A 268 7.19 1.79 -9.95
CA LEU A 268 6.00 1.49 -10.74
C LEU A 268 4.72 2.02 -10.09
N ILE A 269 4.57 1.96 -8.77
CA ILE A 269 3.32 2.29 -8.06
C ILE A 269 3.30 3.75 -7.60
N PHE A 270 4.40 4.22 -7.03
CA PHE A 270 4.50 5.52 -6.36
C PHE A 270 5.35 6.54 -7.12
N ASN A 271 5.88 6.18 -8.30
CA ASN A 271 6.77 7.02 -9.10
C ASN A 271 7.99 7.50 -8.28
N MET A 272 8.52 6.62 -7.44
CA MET A 272 9.67 6.88 -6.58
C MET A 272 10.96 6.32 -7.20
N PRO A 273 11.75 7.14 -7.93
CA PRO A 273 13.03 6.70 -8.48
C PRO A 273 14.05 6.50 -7.34
N THR A 274 14.69 5.33 -7.30
CA THR A 274 15.74 5.03 -6.32
C THR A 274 17.04 4.61 -7.01
N LEU A 275 18.17 4.90 -6.36
CA LEU A 275 19.47 4.44 -6.84
C LEU A 275 19.57 2.91 -6.80
N GLU A 276 18.87 2.26 -5.87
CA GLU A 276 18.79 0.80 -5.80
C GLU A 276 18.07 0.22 -7.02
N TYR A 277 16.92 0.80 -7.42
CA TYR A 277 16.22 0.33 -8.60
C TYR A 277 17.05 0.54 -9.86
N HIS A 278 17.69 1.71 -9.97
CA HIS A 278 18.65 1.98 -11.04
C HIS A 278 19.76 0.92 -11.11
N ASP A 279 20.34 0.56 -9.96
CA ASP A 279 21.37 -0.45 -9.93
C ASP A 279 20.86 -1.83 -10.37
N GLN A 280 19.69 -2.24 -9.89
CA GLN A 280 19.06 -3.50 -10.28
C GLN A 280 18.82 -3.55 -11.81
N LEU A 281 18.34 -2.46 -12.40
CA LEU A 281 18.18 -2.34 -13.86
C LEU A 281 19.52 -2.39 -14.58
N TYR A 282 20.57 -1.76 -14.05
CA TYR A 282 21.89 -1.80 -14.65
C TYR A 282 22.49 -3.21 -14.63
N ALA A 283 22.32 -3.92 -13.50
CA ALA A 283 22.71 -5.31 -13.35
C ALA A 283 21.93 -6.22 -14.31
N GLU A 284 20.62 -6.06 -14.39
CA GLU A 284 19.75 -6.79 -15.32
C GLU A 284 20.12 -6.50 -16.78
N PHE A 285 20.37 -5.24 -17.14
CA PHE A 285 20.88 -4.92 -18.46
C PHE A 285 22.18 -5.68 -18.73
N ASN A 286 23.10 -5.79 -17.77
CA ASN A 286 24.35 -6.51 -17.98
C ASN A 286 24.17 -8.01 -18.27
N THR A 287 23.11 -8.66 -17.76
CA THR A 287 22.86 -10.10 -18.02
C THR A 287 22.65 -10.38 -19.51
N TYR A 288 21.97 -9.47 -20.23
CA TYR A 288 21.74 -9.58 -21.68
C TYR A 288 22.99 -9.39 -22.55
N TYR A 289 24.05 -8.82 -21.98
CA TYR A 289 25.21 -8.45 -22.78
C TYR A 289 26.50 -9.11 -22.31
N GLU A 290 26.57 -9.70 -21.11
CA GLU A 290 27.78 -10.33 -20.58
C GLU A 290 28.99 -9.37 -20.58
N GLY A 291 28.77 -8.13 -20.13
CA GLY A 291 29.85 -7.17 -19.95
C GLY A 291 30.74 -7.56 -18.77
N VAL A 292 32.01 -7.87 -19.06
CA VAL A 292 33.00 -8.26 -18.04
C VAL A 292 33.51 -7.05 -17.24
N THR A 293 33.53 -5.87 -17.86
CA THR A 293 34.02 -4.63 -17.23
C THR A 293 33.01 -3.51 -17.36
N ILE A 294 33.05 -2.54 -16.44
CA ILE A 294 32.15 -1.37 -16.49
C ILE A 294 32.28 -0.59 -17.80
N CYS A 295 33.50 -0.47 -18.33
CA CYS A 295 33.77 0.12 -19.64
C CYS A 295 33.15 -0.67 -20.80
N SER A 296 33.12 -2.01 -20.70
CA SER A 296 32.49 -2.84 -21.72
C SER A 296 30.98 -2.64 -21.76
N ILE A 297 30.35 -2.44 -20.60
CA ILE A 297 28.91 -2.18 -20.48
C ILE A 297 28.59 -0.77 -21.00
N ASP A 298 29.34 0.24 -20.55
CA ASP A 298 29.20 1.64 -21.00
C ASP A 298 29.26 1.77 -22.53
N ARG A 299 30.25 1.12 -23.16
CA ARG A 299 30.38 1.08 -24.63
C ARG A 299 29.19 0.40 -25.32
N LYS A 300 28.58 -0.61 -24.69
CA LYS A 300 27.39 -1.29 -25.24
C LYS A 300 26.16 -0.40 -25.15
N ILE A 301 25.97 0.27 -24.02
CA ILE A 301 24.92 1.30 -23.85
C ILE A 301 25.07 2.37 -24.93
N GLU A 302 26.28 2.93 -25.11
CA GLU A 302 26.53 3.97 -26.12
C GLU A 302 26.22 3.49 -27.55
N LYS A 303 26.57 2.24 -27.89
CA LYS A 303 26.26 1.64 -29.19
C LYS A 303 24.75 1.51 -29.42
N LEU A 304 23.99 1.10 -28.41
CA LEU A 304 22.54 0.96 -28.50
C LEU A 304 21.85 2.31 -28.59
N LEU A 305 22.31 3.30 -27.83
CA LEU A 305 21.82 4.67 -27.93
C LEU A 305 21.94 5.18 -29.36
N LYS A 306 23.11 4.97 -30.00
CA LYS A 306 23.32 5.32 -31.42
C LYS A 306 22.40 4.54 -32.36
N LYS A 307 22.10 3.26 -32.05
CA LYS A 307 21.22 2.40 -32.86
C LYS A 307 19.74 2.81 -32.75
N ILE A 308 19.26 3.10 -31.54
CA ILE A 308 17.85 3.35 -31.24
C ILE A 308 17.47 4.79 -31.54
N TYR A 309 18.28 5.77 -31.12
CA TYR A 309 17.95 7.20 -31.21
C TYR A 309 18.68 7.93 -32.34
N GLY A 310 19.68 7.29 -32.97
CA GLY A 310 20.52 7.91 -33.99
C GLY A 310 21.58 8.86 -33.41
N LYS A 311 22.58 9.24 -34.23
CA LYS A 311 23.82 9.92 -33.77
C LYS A 311 23.64 11.28 -33.06
N LYS A 312 22.49 11.95 -33.18
CA LYS A 312 22.28 13.33 -32.70
C LYS A 312 21.29 13.46 -31.53
N ASN A 313 20.55 12.40 -31.19
CA ASN A 313 19.39 12.50 -30.28
C ASN A 313 19.56 11.75 -28.95
N TYR A 314 20.79 11.56 -28.45
CA TYR A 314 21.04 10.89 -27.17
C TYR A 314 21.94 11.67 -26.20
N ASN A 315 22.25 12.94 -26.49
CA ASN A 315 23.19 13.74 -25.67
C ASN A 315 22.75 13.85 -24.20
N GLN A 316 21.44 13.86 -23.92
CA GLN A 316 20.89 13.87 -22.56
C GLN A 316 21.29 12.62 -21.72
N TYR A 317 21.66 11.53 -22.39
CA TYR A 317 22.09 10.28 -21.75
C TYR A 317 23.61 10.17 -21.62
N LEU A 318 24.36 11.24 -21.90
CA LEU A 318 25.81 11.27 -21.80
C LEU A 318 26.26 12.04 -20.56
N LYS A 319 27.18 11.43 -19.80
CA LYS A 319 27.85 12.03 -18.66
C LYS A 319 29.23 11.39 -18.49
N GLU A 320 30.26 12.10 -18.92
CA GLU A 320 31.62 11.56 -18.94
C GLU A 320 32.26 11.56 -17.55
N ARG A 321 32.98 10.47 -17.24
CA ARG A 321 33.84 10.34 -16.05
C ARG A 321 35.17 9.73 -16.48
N ILE A 322 36.26 10.36 -16.04
CA ILE A 322 37.63 9.91 -16.22
C ILE A 322 38.15 9.44 -14.86
N THR A 323 38.67 8.22 -14.80
CA THR A 323 39.36 7.69 -13.61
C THR A 323 40.74 7.14 -13.99
N HIS A 324 41.66 7.13 -13.03
CA HIS A 324 43.01 6.61 -13.22
C HIS A 324 43.19 5.32 -12.43
N HIS A 325 43.57 4.24 -13.11
CA HIS A 325 43.88 2.96 -12.47
C HIS A 325 45.22 2.44 -13.01
N PHE A 326 46.22 2.22 -12.12
CA PHE A 326 47.58 1.79 -12.50
C PHE A 326 48.18 2.58 -13.68
N ASN A 327 48.14 3.92 -13.63
CA ASN A 327 48.59 4.84 -14.68
C ASN A 327 47.88 4.70 -16.05
N LYS A 328 46.70 4.07 -16.10
CA LYS A 328 45.83 4.05 -17.28
C LYS A 328 44.57 4.88 -17.02
N GLU A 329 44.23 5.71 -17.99
CA GLU A 329 42.95 6.43 -18.03
C GLU A 329 41.83 5.49 -18.44
N ILE A 330 40.77 5.47 -17.63
CA ILE A 330 39.53 4.75 -17.84
C ILE A 330 38.45 5.82 -18.05
N ILE A 331 37.81 5.80 -19.21
CA ILE A 331 36.77 6.76 -19.58
C ILE A 331 35.45 6.02 -19.73
N THR A 332 34.43 6.49 -19.03
CA THR A 332 33.02 6.08 -19.18
C THR A 332 32.19 7.29 -19.59
N ARG A 333 31.20 7.11 -20.47
CA ARG A 333 30.50 8.22 -21.14
C ARG A 333 29.01 8.29 -20.90
N THR A 334 28.39 7.22 -20.43
CA THR A 334 26.93 7.12 -20.35
C THR A 334 26.42 7.46 -18.96
N LEU A 335 25.28 8.13 -18.91
CA LEU A 335 24.61 8.51 -17.67
C LEU A 335 24.28 7.30 -16.78
N PRO A 336 23.80 6.15 -17.30
CA PRO A 336 23.61 4.95 -16.48
C PRO A 336 24.90 4.50 -15.79
N THR A 337 26.03 4.49 -16.50
CA THR A 337 27.31 4.09 -15.91
C THR A 337 27.80 5.12 -14.88
N TYR A 338 27.56 6.42 -15.10
CA TYR A 338 27.86 7.46 -14.11
C TYR A 338 27.10 7.23 -12.79
N ILE A 339 25.79 6.98 -12.86
CA ILE A 339 24.94 6.76 -11.68
C ILE A 339 25.30 5.46 -10.98
N ARG A 340 25.56 4.38 -11.75
CA ARG A 340 26.05 3.10 -11.22
C ARG A 340 27.33 3.28 -10.40
N ASN A 341 28.27 4.05 -10.95
CA ASN A 341 29.51 4.39 -10.27
C ASN A 341 29.25 5.17 -8.98
N TYR A 342 28.35 6.17 -9.00
CA TYR A 342 27.98 6.94 -7.82
C TYR A 342 27.42 6.06 -6.70
N PHE A 343 26.56 5.10 -7.03
CA PHE A 343 25.98 4.17 -6.06
C PHE A 343 27.05 3.37 -5.29
N HIS A 344 28.10 2.92 -5.98
CA HIS A 344 29.19 2.13 -5.38
C HIS A 344 30.35 2.94 -4.81
N HIS A 345 30.60 4.13 -5.34
CA HIS A 345 31.75 4.98 -5.01
C HIS A 345 31.30 6.42 -4.73
N SER A 346 30.31 6.58 -3.86
CA SER A 346 29.63 7.86 -3.60
C SER A 346 30.55 8.98 -3.10
N ASN A 347 31.65 8.63 -2.42
CA ASN A 347 32.64 9.59 -1.92
C ASN A 347 33.52 10.20 -3.03
N GLU A 348 33.53 9.61 -4.22
CA GLU A 348 34.42 10.00 -5.33
C GLU A 348 33.69 10.73 -6.46
N ILE A 349 32.35 10.82 -6.39
CA ILE A 349 31.51 11.19 -7.52
C ILE A 349 30.44 12.16 -7.07
N THR A 350 30.22 13.21 -7.86
CA THR A 350 29.14 14.16 -7.59
C THR A 350 27.79 13.46 -7.71
N LYS A 351 26.94 13.64 -6.69
CA LYS A 351 25.60 13.07 -6.64
C LYS A 351 24.80 13.44 -7.90
N PRO A 352 24.18 12.46 -8.60
CA PRO A 352 23.31 12.74 -9.72
C PRO A 352 22.04 13.47 -9.26
N THR A 353 21.48 14.29 -10.16
CA THR A 353 20.19 14.94 -9.90
C THR A 353 19.05 13.91 -9.95
N GLU A 354 17.90 14.25 -9.38
CA GLU A 354 16.71 13.41 -9.47
C GLU A 354 16.24 13.25 -10.94
N GLU A 355 16.31 14.32 -11.73
CA GLU A 355 16.02 14.29 -13.16
C GLU A 355 16.96 13.34 -13.93
N GLU A 356 18.25 13.36 -13.60
CA GLU A 356 19.23 12.42 -14.18
C GLU A 356 18.92 10.97 -13.80
N LEU A 357 18.49 10.73 -12.55
CA LEU A 357 18.10 9.42 -12.08
C LEU A 357 16.88 8.89 -12.82
N ILE A 358 15.81 9.70 -12.93
CA ILE A 358 14.60 9.37 -13.68
C ILE A 358 14.95 9.06 -15.14
N LEU A 359 15.67 9.98 -15.79
CA LEU A 359 16.07 9.84 -17.19
C LEU A 359 16.87 8.56 -17.44
N SER A 360 17.77 8.21 -16.51
CA SER A 360 18.56 6.99 -16.63
C SER A 360 17.77 5.72 -16.32
N ILE A 361 16.83 5.74 -15.39
CA ILE A 361 15.94 4.60 -15.10
C ILE A 361 15.09 4.31 -16.34
N GLU A 362 14.42 5.33 -16.88
CA GLU A 362 13.62 5.21 -18.11
C GLU A 362 14.46 4.67 -19.28
N LEU A 363 15.67 5.17 -19.45
CA LEU A 363 16.59 4.65 -20.47
C LEU A 363 16.88 3.17 -20.27
N LEU A 364 17.30 2.74 -19.07
CA LEU A 364 17.62 1.34 -18.81
C LEU A 364 16.40 0.43 -19.02
N ARG A 365 15.22 0.84 -18.54
CA ARG A 365 13.96 0.12 -18.79
C ARG A 365 13.68 -0.05 -20.29
N ASN A 366 13.90 1.00 -21.08
CA ASN A 366 13.72 0.94 -22.54
C ASN A 366 14.75 0.04 -23.23
N LEU A 367 16.01 0.10 -22.80
CA LEU A 367 17.09 -0.74 -23.35
C LEU A 367 16.88 -2.23 -23.06
N ILE A 368 16.42 -2.57 -21.85
CA ILE A 368 16.06 -3.94 -21.47
C ILE A 368 14.88 -4.42 -22.32
N ASN A 369 13.83 -3.59 -22.46
CA ASN A 369 12.66 -3.97 -23.26
C ASN A 369 13.01 -4.19 -24.74
N TYR A 370 13.84 -3.31 -25.31
CA TYR A 370 14.35 -3.47 -26.67
C TYR A 370 15.04 -4.82 -26.88
N LYS A 371 15.78 -5.30 -25.87
CA LYS A 371 16.48 -6.59 -25.95
C LYS A 371 15.59 -7.79 -25.77
N LYS A 372 14.63 -7.76 -24.84
CA LYS A 372 13.63 -8.82 -24.71
C LYS A 372 12.93 -9.08 -26.06
N HIS A 373 12.54 -8.01 -26.76
CA HIS A 373 11.94 -8.12 -28.09
C HIS A 373 12.92 -8.61 -29.18
N GLU A 374 14.19 -8.19 -29.17
CA GLU A 374 15.17 -8.73 -30.14
C GLU A 374 15.39 -10.24 -29.96
N GLU A 375 15.42 -10.75 -28.73
CA GLU A 375 15.58 -12.19 -28.46
C GLU A 375 14.34 -13.00 -28.87
N GLU A 376 13.13 -12.48 -28.62
CA GLU A 376 11.86 -13.10 -29.05
C GLU A 376 11.77 -13.26 -30.57
N LEU A 377 12.31 -12.32 -31.35
CA LEU A 377 12.33 -12.37 -32.82
C LEU A 377 13.37 -13.34 -33.39
N THR A 378 14.35 -13.76 -32.58
CA THR A 378 15.42 -14.69 -32.98
C THR A 378 15.17 -16.14 -32.58
N LYS A 379 14.12 -16.40 -31.79
CA LYS A 379 13.61 -17.75 -31.45
C LYS A 379 12.45 -18.10 -32.36
#